data_AF-N6TML4-F1
#
_entry.id   AF-N6TML4-F1
#
_cell.length_a   1.000
_cell.length_b   1.000
_cell.length_c   1.000
_cell.angle_alpha   90.00
_cell.angle_beta   90.00
_cell.angle_gamma   90.00
#
_symmetry.space_group_name_H-M   'P 1'
#
loop_
_entity.id
_entity.type
_entity.pdbx_description
1 polymer ?
#
loop_
_entity_poly.entity_id
_entity_poly.type
_entity_poly.pdbx_seq_one_letter_code
_entity_poly.pdbx_strand_id
1 'polypeptide(L)'
;MKNQGFALAIFGTLFFLIDTGFAIQCWKCTSQTDATCRDYFNTTRILLNQRHMDAYSYGNLQPARTDPHLSPCDGMHTSTFGQFKNVCLKRVISTPNGLHEVHRECRMVHKDLRVGDCPDEILNNRPRDMEYCGTCEYDGCNSATTHSIAFFGLLPALLLLLEK
;
A
#
# COMPACT_ATOMS: atom_id res chain seq x y z
N MET A 1 -33.66 36.32 1.85
CA MET A 1 -32.20 36.02 1.79
C MET A 1 -31.64 35.22 2.99
N LYS A 2 -32.40 34.94 4.07
CA LYS A 2 -31.89 34.15 5.22
C LYS A 2 -31.83 32.63 4.98
N ASN A 3 -32.59 32.09 4.01
CA ASN A 3 -32.70 30.63 3.80
C ASN A 3 -31.61 30.03 2.90
N GLN A 4 -30.84 30.85 2.17
CA GLN A 4 -29.77 30.36 1.30
C GLN A 4 -28.51 29.94 2.07
N GLY A 5 -28.18 30.64 3.17
CA GLY A 5 -27.05 30.25 4.03
C GLY A 5 -27.29 28.91 4.74
N PHE A 6 -28.54 28.61 5.10
CA PHE A 6 -28.91 27.36 5.75
C PHE A 6 -28.80 26.15 4.80
N ALA A 7 -29.23 26.33 3.55
CA ALA A 7 -29.08 25.30 2.52
C ALA A 7 -27.60 25.02 2.19
N LEU A 8 -26.77 26.07 2.07
CA LEU A 8 -25.33 25.93 1.85
C LEU A 8 -24.61 25.21 2.99
N ALA A 9 -24.97 25.50 4.24
CA ALA A 9 -24.42 24.81 5.41
C ALA A 9 -24.79 23.32 5.42
N ILE A 10 -26.05 22.98 5.12
CA ILE A 10 -26.51 21.58 5.04
C ILE A 10 -25.77 20.82 3.93
N PHE A 11 -25.68 21.39 2.72
CA PHE A 11 -24.96 20.76 1.61
C PHE A 11 -23.45 20.63 1.86
N GLY A 12 -22.83 21.63 2.48
CA GLY A 12 -21.43 21.57 2.90
C GLY A 12 -21.19 20.45 3.92
N THR A 13 -22.07 20.31 4.91
CA THR A 13 -21.97 19.26 5.94
C THR A 13 -22.17 17.87 5.33
N LEU A 14 -23.12 17.71 4.41
CA LEU A 14 -23.35 16.45 3.68
C LEU A 14 -22.13 16.03 2.83
N PHE A 15 -21.40 16.98 2.22
CA PHE A 15 -20.20 16.67 1.46
C PHE A 15 -19.06 16.11 2.32
N PHE A 16 -18.91 16.59 3.56
CA PHE A 16 -17.94 16.04 4.53
C PHE A 16 -18.31 14.65 5.05
N LEU A 17 -19.57 14.22 4.86
CA LEU A 17 -20.06 12.90 5.27
C LEU A 17 -19.93 11.84 4.14
N ILE A 18 -19.51 12.24 2.94
CA ILE A 18 -19.26 11.30 1.84
C ILE A 18 -17.89 10.68 2.06
N ASP A 19 -17.88 9.52 2.71
CA ASP A 19 -16.70 8.65 2.75
C ASP A 19 -16.64 7.85 1.43
N THR A 20 -15.82 8.31 0.48
CA THR A 20 -15.56 7.54 -0.73
C THR A 20 -14.62 6.38 -0.40
N GLY A 21 -15.17 5.18 -0.23
CA GLY A 21 -14.37 3.98 -0.01
C GLY A 21 -13.77 3.45 -1.30
N PHE A 22 -12.56 3.92 -1.66
CA PHE A 22 -11.74 3.23 -2.64
C PHE A 22 -10.96 2.12 -1.94
N ALA A 23 -10.82 0.97 -2.60
CA ALA A 23 -9.96 -0.08 -2.10
C ALA A 23 -8.49 0.37 -2.18
N ILE A 24 -7.74 0.09 -1.12
CA ILE A 24 -6.29 0.36 -1.07
C ILE A 24 -5.60 -0.31 -2.26
N GLN A 25 -4.63 0.38 -2.85
CA GLN A 25 -3.81 -0.14 -3.94
C GLN A 25 -2.41 -0.45 -3.44
N CYS A 26 -1.93 -1.66 -3.67
CA CYS A 26 -0.61 -2.10 -3.22
C CYS A 26 0.27 -2.48 -4.40
N TRP A 27 1.58 -2.29 -4.27
CA TRP A 27 2.52 -2.87 -5.22
C TRP A 27 2.47 -4.39 -5.11
N LYS A 28 2.34 -5.06 -6.25
CA LYS A 28 2.34 -6.51 -6.37
C LYS A 28 3.51 -6.96 -7.23
N CYS A 29 4.48 -7.66 -6.62
CA CYS A 29 5.61 -8.27 -7.31
C CYS A 29 6.46 -9.15 -6.40
N THR A 30 7.31 -9.97 -7.01
CA THR A 30 8.45 -10.62 -6.35
C THR A 30 9.74 -10.34 -7.11
N SER A 31 10.84 -10.12 -6.38
CA SER A 31 12.15 -9.92 -7.00
C SER A 31 12.78 -11.20 -7.56
N GLN A 32 12.16 -12.37 -7.33
CA GLN A 32 12.54 -13.61 -8.03
C GLN A 32 12.14 -13.56 -9.50
N THR A 33 10.92 -13.07 -9.80
CA THR A 33 10.40 -13.02 -11.17
C THR A 33 10.81 -11.75 -11.89
N ASP A 34 10.91 -10.62 -11.17
CA ASP A 34 11.29 -9.33 -11.75
C ASP A 34 12.25 -8.57 -10.84
N ALA A 35 13.49 -8.39 -11.29
CA ALA A 35 14.54 -7.69 -10.54
C ALA A 35 14.21 -6.21 -10.23
N THR A 36 13.25 -5.59 -10.92
CA THR A 36 12.77 -4.24 -10.61
C THR A 36 11.94 -4.19 -9.33
N CYS A 37 11.47 -5.34 -8.83
CA CYS A 37 10.84 -5.47 -7.51
C CYS A 37 11.85 -5.48 -6.35
N ARG A 38 13.15 -5.24 -6.56
CA ARG A 38 14.11 -5.15 -5.45
C ARG A 38 13.82 -3.96 -4.53
N ASP A 39 14.56 -3.86 -3.43
CA ASP A 39 14.29 -2.81 -2.44
C ASP A 39 14.66 -1.41 -2.93
N TYR A 40 15.62 -1.29 -3.86
CA TYR A 40 15.80 -0.07 -4.66
C TYR A 40 14.61 0.09 -5.62
N PHE A 41 13.49 0.57 -5.07
CA PHE A 41 12.19 0.56 -5.72
C PHE A 41 11.89 1.94 -6.31
N ASN A 42 12.35 2.14 -7.55
CA ASN A 42 12.14 3.39 -8.28
C ASN A 42 10.75 3.39 -8.95
N THR A 43 9.75 3.86 -8.22
CA THR A 43 8.35 3.95 -8.68
C THR A 43 8.20 4.75 -9.97
N THR A 44 8.92 5.86 -10.11
CA THR A 44 8.90 6.70 -11.31
C THR A 44 9.33 5.91 -12.54
N ARG A 45 10.43 5.17 -12.47
CA ARG A 45 10.93 4.33 -13.57
C ARG A 45 9.94 3.21 -13.90
N ILE A 46 9.38 2.56 -12.88
CA ILE A 46 8.39 1.48 -13.07
C ILE A 46 7.17 2.02 -13.82
N LEU A 47 6.60 3.14 -13.37
CA LEU A 47 5.42 3.75 -13.99
C LEU A 47 5.69 4.19 -15.44
N LEU A 48 6.89 4.71 -15.74
CA LEU A 48 7.29 5.05 -17.11
C LEU A 48 7.36 3.82 -18.00
N ASN A 49 7.98 2.73 -17.52
CA ASN A 49 8.08 1.48 -18.26
C ASN A 49 6.69 0.86 -18.53
N GLN A 50 5.79 0.90 -17.55
CA GLN A 50 4.44 0.38 -17.71
C GLN A 50 3.66 1.09 -18.80
N ARG A 51 3.69 2.43 -18.82
CA ARG A 51 3.04 3.21 -19.89
C ARG A 51 3.56 2.83 -21.27
N HIS A 52 4.85 2.53 -21.37
CA HIS A 52 5.45 2.10 -22.64
C HIS A 52 4.96 0.70 -23.05
N MET A 53 4.86 -0.24 -22.10
CA MET A 53 4.40 -1.61 -22.37
C MET A 53 2.89 -1.67 -22.67
N ASP A 54 2.07 -0.89 -21.96
CA ASP A 54 0.63 -0.82 -22.19
C ASP A 54 0.31 -0.27 -23.59
N ALA A 55 1.15 0.64 -24.12
CA ALA A 55 1.02 1.15 -25.48
C ALA A 55 1.29 0.08 -26.57
N TYR A 56 2.05 -0.97 -26.26
CA TYR A 56 2.39 -2.05 -27.19
C TYR A 56 1.44 -3.25 -27.12
N SER A 57 0.64 -3.38 -26.06
CA SER A 57 -0.24 -4.53 -25.84
C SER A 57 -1.57 -4.43 -26.61
N TYR A 58 -1.51 -4.47 -27.94
CA TYR A 58 -2.67 -4.67 -28.82
C TYR A 58 -2.92 -6.18 -29.00
N GLY A 59 -3.64 -6.82 -28.07
CA GLY A 59 -4.01 -8.23 -28.20
C GLY A 59 -4.61 -8.87 -26.95
N ASN A 60 -5.66 -9.69 -27.14
CA ASN A 60 -6.49 -10.33 -26.10
C ASN A 60 -5.78 -11.44 -25.27
N LEU A 61 -4.46 -11.43 -25.18
CA LEU A 61 -3.68 -12.35 -24.35
C LEU A 61 -2.89 -11.50 -23.36
N GLN A 62 -3.48 -11.21 -22.20
CA GLN A 62 -2.72 -10.63 -21.09
C GLN A 62 -1.98 -11.77 -20.39
N PRO A 63 -0.65 -11.93 -20.58
CA PRO A 63 0.12 -12.82 -19.74
C PRO A 63 -0.01 -12.38 -18.28
N ALA A 64 0.15 -13.31 -17.34
CA ALA A 64 0.18 -12.99 -15.93
C ALA A 64 1.23 -11.89 -15.68
N ARG A 65 0.77 -10.71 -15.24
CA ARG A 65 1.61 -9.54 -15.05
C ARG A 65 2.62 -9.79 -13.93
N THR A 66 3.88 -9.99 -14.29
CA THR A 66 4.98 -10.22 -13.33
C THR A 66 5.76 -8.95 -12.98
N ASP A 67 5.60 -7.88 -13.75
CA ASP A 67 6.21 -6.59 -13.44
C ASP A 67 5.57 -5.95 -12.20
N PRO A 68 6.32 -5.16 -11.42
CA PRO A 68 5.77 -4.41 -10.31
C PRO A 68 4.68 -3.46 -10.76
N HIS A 69 3.47 -3.65 -10.25
CA HIS A 69 2.32 -2.79 -10.56
C HIS A 69 1.48 -2.52 -9.32
N LEU A 70 0.79 -1.38 -9.31
CA LEU A 70 -0.27 -1.13 -8.35
C LEU A 70 -1.48 -1.98 -8.74
N SER A 71 -1.99 -2.73 -7.77
CA SER A 71 -3.19 -3.54 -7.91
C SER A 71 -4.13 -3.21 -6.75
N PRO A 72 -5.42 -2.99 -7.03
CA PRO A 72 -6.39 -2.67 -5.99
C PRO A 72 -6.72 -3.95 -5.19
N CYS A 73 -6.83 -3.85 -3.87
CA CYS A 73 -6.94 -4.99 -2.95
C CYS A 73 -8.38 -5.51 -2.76
N ASP A 74 -9.15 -5.56 -3.83
CA ASP A 74 -10.60 -5.75 -3.85
C ASP A 74 -10.98 -7.24 -3.92
N GLY A 75 -10.04 -8.08 -4.35
CA GLY A 75 -10.28 -9.51 -4.64
C GLY A 75 -10.47 -10.40 -3.41
N MET A 76 -10.37 -9.86 -2.21
CA MET A 76 -10.38 -10.61 -0.96
C MET A 76 -11.65 -10.22 -0.18
N HIS A 77 -12.82 -10.60 -0.67
CA HIS A 77 -14.09 -10.42 0.05
C HIS A 77 -14.54 -11.75 0.65
N THR A 78 -13.93 -12.17 1.76
CA THR A 78 -14.54 -13.21 2.62
C THR A 78 -15.46 -12.52 3.62
N SER A 79 -16.72 -12.97 3.65
CA SER A 79 -17.91 -12.38 4.25
C SER A 79 -17.96 -12.35 5.79
N THR A 80 -16.85 -12.09 6.47
CA THR A 80 -16.82 -11.89 7.92
C THR A 80 -16.79 -10.39 8.23
N PHE A 81 -17.97 -9.77 8.22
CA PHE A 81 -18.17 -8.34 8.44
C PHE A 81 -17.34 -7.80 9.63
N GLY A 82 -16.37 -6.94 9.34
CA GLY A 82 -15.75 -6.03 10.32
C GLY A 82 -14.65 -6.59 11.22
N GLN A 83 -14.11 -7.78 10.94
CA GLN A 83 -12.95 -8.33 11.68
C GLN A 83 -11.63 -8.23 10.91
N PHE A 84 -11.70 -8.03 9.60
CA PHE A 84 -10.53 -8.00 8.73
C PHE A 84 -10.42 -6.67 8.00
N LYS A 85 -9.18 -6.34 7.61
CA LYS A 85 -8.83 -5.19 6.78
C LYS A 85 -7.82 -5.58 5.71
N ASN A 86 -7.82 -4.85 4.61
CA ASN A 86 -6.82 -5.00 3.55
C ASN A 86 -5.60 -4.13 3.87
N VAL A 87 -4.41 -4.69 3.72
CA VAL A 87 -3.14 -4.01 3.94
C VAL A 87 -2.18 -4.30 2.80
N CYS A 88 -1.24 -3.40 2.56
CA CYS A 88 -0.07 -3.71 1.76
C CYS A 88 0.98 -4.38 2.64
N LEU A 89 1.52 -5.49 2.18
CA LEU A 89 2.62 -6.20 2.82
C LEU A 89 3.90 -6.02 2.01
N LYS A 90 5.02 -5.87 2.73
CA LYS A 90 6.38 -6.04 2.19
C LYS A 90 7.13 -7.06 3.04
N ARG A 91 7.80 -7.99 2.38
CA ARG A 91 8.72 -8.96 2.99
C ARG A 91 10.07 -8.93 2.29
N VAL A 92 11.13 -9.12 3.06
CA VAL A 92 12.50 -9.30 2.55
C VAL A 92 13.08 -10.56 3.17
N ILE A 93 13.55 -11.47 2.32
CA ILE A 93 14.14 -12.76 2.69
C ILE A 93 15.55 -12.79 2.13
N SER A 94 16.53 -13.06 2.98
CA SER A 94 17.90 -13.33 2.57
C SER A 94 17.96 -14.70 1.92
N THR A 95 18.58 -14.80 0.75
CA THR A 95 18.82 -16.09 0.09
C THR A 95 20.25 -16.56 0.36
N PRO A 96 20.54 -17.88 0.33
CA PRO A 96 21.87 -18.41 0.68
C PRO A 96 23.05 -17.88 -0.15
N ASN A 97 22.77 -17.32 -1.33
CA ASN A 97 23.73 -16.66 -2.21
C ASN A 97 24.00 -15.17 -1.86
N GLY A 98 23.45 -14.68 -0.75
CA GLY A 98 23.60 -13.28 -0.30
C GLY A 98 22.76 -12.27 -1.09
N LEU A 99 21.76 -12.73 -1.86
CA LEU A 99 20.78 -11.84 -2.49
C LEU A 99 19.59 -11.62 -1.54
N HIS A 100 18.89 -10.51 -1.73
CA HIS A 100 17.67 -10.19 -0.99
C HIS A 100 16.48 -10.39 -1.92
N GLU A 101 15.62 -11.35 -1.57
CA GLU A 101 14.34 -11.54 -2.19
C GLU A 101 13.30 -10.62 -1.55
N VAL A 102 12.65 -9.80 -2.35
CA VAL A 102 11.60 -8.88 -1.91
C VAL A 102 10.26 -9.32 -2.47
N HIS A 103 9.27 -9.45 -1.60
CA HIS A 103 7.90 -9.79 -1.96
C HIS A 103 6.95 -8.68 -1.51
N ARG A 104 6.12 -8.19 -2.43
CA ARG A 104 5.12 -7.14 -2.20
C ARG A 104 3.76 -7.63 -2.67
N GLU A 105 2.74 -7.51 -1.81
CA GLU A 105 1.39 -7.97 -2.14
C GLU A 105 0.31 -7.26 -1.31
N CYS A 106 -0.94 -7.32 -1.81
CA CYS A 106 -2.14 -7.13 -0.99
C CYS A 106 -2.32 -8.32 -0.04
N ARG A 107 -2.73 -8.07 1.20
CA ARG A 107 -3.13 -9.12 2.13
C ARG A 107 -4.34 -8.68 2.95
N MET A 108 -5.25 -9.62 3.22
CA MET A 108 -6.25 -9.44 4.26
C MET A 108 -5.69 -9.91 5.60
N VAL A 109 -5.82 -9.07 6.62
CA VAL A 109 -5.33 -9.33 7.98
C VAL A 109 -6.42 -8.99 9.00
N HIS A 110 -6.30 -9.51 10.22
CA HIS A 110 -7.19 -9.09 11.30
C HIS A 110 -7.05 -7.59 11.57
N LYS A 111 -8.14 -6.91 11.87
CA LYS A 111 -8.16 -5.44 12.07
C LYS A 111 -7.25 -4.96 13.21
N ASP A 112 -7.00 -5.84 14.17
CA ASP A 112 -6.20 -5.58 15.36
C ASP A 112 -4.69 -5.56 15.06
N LEU A 113 -4.26 -6.05 13.89
CA LEU A 113 -2.87 -5.95 13.45
C LEU A 113 -2.48 -4.49 13.32
N ARG A 114 -1.38 -4.06 13.96
CA ARG A 114 -0.95 -2.67 13.90
C ARG A 114 -0.14 -2.42 12.62
N VAL A 115 -0.20 -1.19 12.11
CA VAL A 115 0.64 -0.76 10.99
C VAL A 115 2.12 -0.98 11.34
N GLY A 116 2.85 -1.59 10.42
CA GLY A 116 4.25 -1.97 10.59
C GLY A 116 4.44 -3.41 11.09
N ASP A 117 3.43 -4.01 11.72
CA ASP A 117 3.54 -5.39 12.22
C ASP A 117 3.44 -6.39 11.07
N CYS A 118 4.05 -7.56 11.29
CA CYS A 118 3.98 -8.70 10.40
C CYS A 118 2.78 -9.60 10.78
N PRO A 119 1.98 -10.11 9.83
CA PRO A 119 0.87 -11.01 10.13
C PRO A 119 1.29 -12.28 10.84
N ASP A 120 0.47 -12.73 11.80
CA ASP A 120 0.77 -13.90 12.64
C ASP A 120 0.97 -15.19 11.82
N GLU A 121 0.26 -15.37 10.70
CA GLU A 121 0.45 -16.56 9.86
C GLU A 121 1.86 -16.64 9.26
N ILE A 122 2.48 -15.48 9.03
CA ILE A 122 3.85 -15.36 8.51
C ILE A 122 4.84 -15.52 9.67
N LEU A 123 4.53 -14.98 10.85
CA LEU A 123 5.38 -15.15 12.03
C LEU A 123 5.44 -16.60 12.50
N ASN A 124 4.31 -17.30 12.50
CA ASN A 124 4.21 -18.71 12.90
C ASN A 124 4.98 -19.64 11.94
N ASN A 125 5.02 -19.29 10.65
CA ASN A 125 5.80 -20.00 9.63
C ASN A 125 6.98 -19.16 9.13
N ARG A 126 7.65 -18.44 10.05
CA ARG A 126 8.70 -17.49 9.69
C ARG A 126 9.87 -18.21 9.01
N PRO A 127 10.24 -17.81 7.77
CA PRO A 127 11.51 -18.24 7.18
C PRO A 127 12.66 -17.77 8.08
N ARG A 128 13.64 -18.66 8.35
CA ARG A 128 14.83 -18.33 9.16
C ARG A 128 15.55 -17.09 8.65
N ASP A 129 15.54 -16.90 7.33
CA ASP A 129 16.27 -15.84 6.65
C ASP A 129 15.40 -14.60 6.39
N MET A 130 14.26 -14.44 7.08
CA MET A 130 13.40 -13.26 6.93
C MET A 130 13.98 -12.05 7.66
N GLU A 131 14.51 -11.10 6.88
CA GLU A 131 15.13 -9.86 7.35
C GLU A 131 14.11 -8.77 7.67
N TYR A 132 13.04 -8.69 6.88
CA TYR A 132 11.99 -7.69 7.05
C TYR A 132 10.61 -8.26 6.76
N CYS A 133 9.63 -7.87 7.55
CA CYS A 133 8.22 -8.06 7.28
C CYS A 133 7.46 -6.91 7.93
N GLY A 134 6.57 -6.25 7.19
CA GLY A 134 5.73 -5.20 7.73
C GLY A 134 4.57 -4.83 6.82
N THR A 135 3.51 -4.34 7.44
CA THR A 135 2.25 -3.96 6.78
C THR A 135 2.02 -2.45 6.81
N CYS A 136 1.21 -1.94 5.89
CA CYS A 136 0.80 -0.54 5.86
C CYS A 136 -0.56 -0.36 5.16
N GLU A 137 -1.21 0.79 5.40
CA GLU A 137 -2.65 1.00 5.14
C GLU A 137 -2.94 2.20 4.22
N TYR A 138 -1.98 2.60 3.38
CA TYR A 138 -2.19 3.64 2.37
C TYR A 138 -1.65 3.21 1.00
N ASP A 139 -2.15 3.83 -0.07
CA ASP A 139 -1.84 3.44 -1.43
C ASP A 139 -0.32 3.45 -1.71
N GLY A 140 0.16 2.34 -2.27
CA GLY A 140 1.55 2.15 -2.67
C GLY A 140 2.55 2.13 -1.53
N CYS A 141 2.12 2.13 -0.26
CA CYS A 141 3.00 2.28 0.90
C CYS A 141 4.11 1.23 0.99
N ASN A 142 3.87 0.03 0.48
CA ASN A 142 4.85 -1.05 0.44
C ASN A 142 5.98 -0.83 -0.59
N SER A 143 6.00 0.30 -1.30
CA SER A 143 7.14 0.76 -2.09
C SER A 143 8.31 1.27 -1.24
N ALA A 144 8.05 1.67 0.01
CA ALA A 144 9.04 2.32 0.85
C ALA A 144 10.27 1.41 1.09
N THR A 145 11.46 2.01 0.98
CA THR A 145 12.70 1.42 1.48
C THR A 145 12.67 1.41 3.00
N THR A 146 13.47 0.56 3.63
CA THR A 146 13.45 0.26 5.07
C THR A 146 13.98 1.39 5.97
N HIS A 147 13.74 2.66 5.60
CA HIS A 147 14.03 3.82 6.42
C HIS A 147 12.73 4.41 6.98
N SER A 148 12.57 4.27 8.29
CA SER A 148 11.49 4.88 9.08
C SER A 148 11.45 6.40 8.83
N ILE A 149 10.44 6.89 8.12
CA ILE A 149 10.11 8.32 8.09
C ILE A 149 9.04 8.56 9.15
N ALA A 150 9.49 8.73 10.40
CA ALA A 150 8.69 9.32 11.45
C ALA A 150 8.94 10.84 11.49
N PHE A 151 8.36 11.60 10.56
CA PHE A 151 8.56 13.07 10.54
C PHE A 151 7.36 13.93 10.13
N PHE A 152 6.12 13.41 10.19
CA PHE A 152 4.93 14.23 9.87
C PHE A 152 4.15 14.76 11.09
N GLY A 153 4.57 14.44 12.31
CA GLY A 153 3.90 14.91 13.54
C GLY A 153 4.36 16.28 14.07
N LEU A 154 5.47 16.84 13.59
CA LEU A 154 6.07 18.05 14.20
C LEU A 154 5.61 19.37 13.56
N LEU A 155 5.04 19.34 12.36
CA LEU A 155 4.61 20.54 11.63
C LEU A 155 3.39 21.26 12.27
N PRO A 156 2.32 20.56 12.70
CA PRO A 156 1.20 21.25 13.35
C PRO A 156 1.55 21.78 14.74
N ALA A 157 2.49 21.14 15.46
CA ALA A 157 2.95 21.59 16.77
C ALA A 157 3.81 22.86 16.69
N LEU A 158 4.59 23.04 15.62
CA LEU A 158 5.42 24.24 15.42
C LEU A 158 4.59 25.46 15.04
N LEU A 159 3.52 25.28 14.24
CA LEU A 159 2.61 26.38 13.87
C LEU A 159 1.83 26.90 15.09
N LEU A 160 1.41 26.02 16.00
CA LEU A 160 0.75 26.40 17.26
C LEU A 160 1.68 27.12 18.26
N LEU A 161 3.01 26.97 18.11
CA LEU A 161 4.01 27.65 18.95
C LEU A 161 4.45 29.01 18.38
N LEU A 162 4.19 29.27 17.09
CA LEU A 162 4.50 30.55 16.43
C LEU A 162 3.36 31.57 16.53
N GLU A 163 2.20 31.18 17.06
CA GLU A 163 1.05 32.06 17.34
C GLU A 163 1.00 32.58 18.79
N LYS A 164 2.10 32.49 19.54
CA LYS A 164 2.25 33.15 20.85
C LYS A 164 3.30 34.24 20.84
#